data_AF-A0A817T866-F1
#
_entry.id   AF-A0A817T866-F1
#
_cell.length_a   1.000
_cell.length_b   1.000
_cell.length_c   1.000
_cell.angle_alpha   90.00
_cell.angle_beta   90.00
_cell.angle_gamma   90.00
#
_symmetry.space_group_name_H-M   'P 1'
#
loop_
_entity.id
_entity.type
_entity.pdbx_description
1 polymer ?
#
loop_
_entity_poly.entity_id
_entity_poly.type
_entity_poly.pdbx_seq_one_letter_code
_entity_poly.pdbx_strand_id
1 'polypeptide(L)'
;MKQLDDDINLHSNVDNTLPMRMLSKSSNEKSCRDLSDEHTSFIWFQLLIEMLICMPDTDDAKTEMINECRLCYKNNNSELKKIESFEKTYCLENTIDWYTKDSFVYRLLNKALRTENIDIIFKFRFFIKYLHHNLISLHEDFIGLL
;
A
#
# COMPACT_ATOMS: atom_id res chain seq x y z
N MET A 1 -21.88 41.91 -32.56
CA MET A 1 -23.25 41.44 -32.84
C MET A 1 -23.15 40.29 -33.81
N LYS A 2 -23.46 39.05 -33.35
CA LYS A 2 -23.54 37.77 -34.09
C LYS A 2 -22.21 37.28 -34.71
N GLN A 3 -21.81 36.01 -34.68
CA GLN A 3 -22.48 34.75 -34.34
C GLN A 3 -21.40 33.70 -34.00
N LEU A 4 -21.75 32.83 -33.06
CA LEU A 4 -21.11 31.55 -32.75
C LEU A 4 -21.65 30.49 -33.73
N ASP A 5 -20.93 29.37 -33.80
CA ASP A 5 -21.35 28.02 -34.23
C ASP A 5 -20.79 27.52 -35.58
N ASP A 6 -20.42 26.24 -35.54
CA ASP A 6 -19.76 25.38 -36.55
C ASP A 6 -18.22 25.38 -36.37
N ASP A 7 -17.61 24.45 -35.62
CA ASP A 7 -17.62 23.01 -35.92
C ASP A 7 -17.58 22.11 -34.67
N ILE A 8 -18.64 21.31 -34.49
CA ILE A 8 -18.63 20.05 -33.73
C ILE A 8 -18.72 18.92 -34.75
N ASN A 9 -17.68 18.08 -34.83
CA ASN A 9 -17.78 16.62 -34.96
C ASN A 9 -16.36 16.03 -34.89
N LEU A 10 -15.95 15.45 -33.76
CA LEU A 10 -16.18 14.05 -33.38
C LEU A 10 -15.42 13.06 -34.30
N HIS A 11 -14.25 12.61 -33.85
CA HIS A 11 -13.97 11.19 -33.92
C HIS A 11 -13.24 10.72 -32.66
N SER A 12 -13.90 9.77 -32.02
CA SER A 12 -13.49 8.96 -30.90
C SER A 12 -12.13 8.31 -31.07
N ASN A 13 -11.32 8.37 -30.01
CA ASN A 13 -10.58 7.20 -29.56
C ASN A 13 -10.44 7.28 -28.03
N VAL A 14 -11.40 6.68 -27.34
CA VAL A 14 -11.24 6.29 -25.94
C VAL A 14 -10.40 5.03 -25.99
N ASP A 15 -9.24 5.03 -25.33
CA ASP A 15 -8.78 3.88 -24.56
C ASP A 15 -7.60 4.26 -23.65
N ASN A 16 -7.91 4.15 -22.35
CA ASN A 16 -7.05 3.86 -21.20
C ASN A 16 -5.59 4.31 -21.22
N THR A 17 -5.29 5.33 -20.40
CA THR A 17 -4.19 5.32 -19.42
C THR A 17 -4.29 6.59 -18.55
N LEU A 18 -4.22 6.39 -17.23
CA LEU A 18 -4.07 7.38 -16.14
C LEU A 18 -5.34 8.02 -15.54
N PRO A 19 -5.59 7.87 -14.21
CA PRO A 19 -6.55 8.67 -13.46
C PRO A 19 -5.96 10.04 -13.08
N MET A 20 -5.29 10.73 -14.00
CA MET A 20 -4.81 12.11 -13.79
C MET A 20 -5.65 13.12 -14.55
N ARG A 21 -6.94 13.21 -14.20
CA ARG A 21 -7.81 14.31 -14.65
C ARG A 21 -8.56 14.98 -13.50
N MET A 22 -7.84 15.32 -12.43
CA MET A 22 -8.36 16.14 -11.33
C MET A 22 -7.68 17.51 -11.19
N LEU A 23 -6.67 17.83 -12.01
CA LEU A 23 -5.99 19.12 -11.96
C LEU A 23 -6.37 20.01 -13.15
N SER A 24 -7.57 20.58 -13.15
CA SER A 24 -7.83 21.82 -13.89
C SER A 24 -8.11 22.95 -12.90
N LYS A 25 -7.07 23.72 -12.59
CA LYS A 25 -7.17 24.95 -11.83
C LYS A 25 -7.85 26.00 -12.71
N SER A 26 -9.10 26.33 -12.43
CA SER A 26 -9.75 27.52 -13.01
C SER A 26 -9.24 28.75 -12.27
N SER A 27 -8.51 29.60 -13.00
CA SER A 27 -8.03 30.88 -12.51
C SER A 27 -9.22 31.82 -12.31
N ASN A 28 -9.31 32.39 -11.10
CA ASN A 28 -10.10 33.58 -10.75
C ASN A 28 -11.43 33.40 -9.99
N GLU A 29 -11.51 32.38 -9.14
CA GLU A 29 -12.47 32.37 -8.03
C GLU A 29 -11.73 31.90 -6.76
N LYS A 30 -12.07 32.44 -5.58
CA LYS A 30 -11.57 31.96 -4.28
C LYS A 30 -12.20 30.58 -3.95
N SER A 31 -12.04 29.62 -4.86
CA SER A 31 -12.97 28.50 -5.07
C SER A 31 -12.53 27.16 -4.49
N CYS A 32 -11.32 27.07 -3.94
CA CYS A 32 -10.97 25.98 -3.04
C CYS A 32 -10.65 26.57 -1.68
N ARG A 33 -11.64 26.57 -0.79
CA ARG A 33 -11.32 26.39 0.63
C ARG A 33 -10.57 25.05 0.73
N ASP A 34 -9.54 25.05 1.57
CA ASP A 34 -8.63 23.96 1.89
C ASP A 34 -9.28 22.56 1.78
N LEU A 35 -8.84 21.77 0.80
CA LEU A 35 -9.34 20.41 0.55
C LEU A 35 -8.66 19.46 1.55
N SER A 36 -9.18 19.49 2.78
CA SER A 36 -9.06 18.56 3.91
C SER A 36 -7.80 17.66 3.92
N ASP A 37 -6.92 17.91 4.88
CA ASP A 37 -5.72 17.11 5.19
C ASP A 37 -5.91 15.59 5.05
N GLU A 38 -7.06 15.04 5.41
CA GLU A 38 -7.37 13.60 5.33
C GLU A 38 -7.30 13.01 3.92
N HIS A 39 -7.82 13.72 2.91
CA HIS A 39 -7.73 13.27 1.51
C HIS A 39 -6.29 13.32 1.00
N THR A 40 -5.54 14.34 1.42
CA THR A 40 -4.11 14.46 1.11
C THR A 40 -3.33 13.31 1.75
N SER A 41 -3.56 13.02 3.04
CA SER A 41 -2.93 11.90 3.74
C SER A 41 -3.24 10.56 3.09
N PHE A 42 -4.50 10.32 2.68
CA PHE A 42 -4.86 9.09 1.97
C PHE A 42 -4.06 8.91 0.67
N ILE A 43 -3.96 9.96 -0.15
CA ILE A 43 -3.17 9.91 -1.39
C ILE A 43 -1.68 9.68 -1.10
N TRP A 44 -1.14 10.33 -0.06
CA TRP A 44 0.24 10.09 0.38
C TRP A 44 0.46 8.65 0.82
N PHE A 45 -0.46 8.06 1.59
CA PHE A 45 -0.39 6.67 2.01
C PHE A 45 -0.46 5.71 0.84
N GLN A 46 -1.36 5.96 -0.12
CA GLN A 46 -1.46 5.15 -1.33
C GLN A 46 -0.15 5.17 -2.11
N LEU A 47 0.43 6.35 -2.33
CA LEU A 47 1.71 6.52 -3.01
C LEU A 47 2.86 5.83 -2.25
N LEU A 48 2.86 5.90 -0.92
CA LEU A 48 3.84 5.22 -0.08
C LEU A 48 3.75 3.70 -0.27
N ILE A 49 2.55 3.12 -0.19
CA ILE A 49 2.36 1.67 -0.37
C ILE A 49 2.79 1.24 -1.77
N GLU A 50 2.39 1.99 -2.81
CA GLU A 50 2.83 1.73 -4.20
C GLU A 50 4.35 1.80 -4.35
N MET A 51 5.00 2.79 -3.75
CA MET A 51 6.46 2.90 -3.74
C MET A 51 7.11 1.67 -3.12
N LEU A 52 6.62 1.21 -1.95
CA LEU A 52 7.16 0.05 -1.26
C LEU A 52 7.01 -1.24 -2.06
N ILE A 53 5.88 -1.42 -2.76
CA ILE A 53 5.61 -2.59 -3.60
C ILE A 53 6.50 -2.60 -4.84
N CYS A 54 6.72 -1.44 -5.46
CA CYS A 54 7.56 -1.28 -6.65
C CYS A 54 9.06 -1.42 -6.39
N MET A 55 9.50 -1.42 -5.12
CA MET A 55 10.90 -1.64 -4.79
C MET A 55 11.35 -3.05 -5.23
N PRO A 56 12.57 -3.19 -5.78
CA PRO A 56 13.13 -4.50 -6.08
C PRO A 56 13.27 -5.31 -4.79
N ASP A 57 13.10 -6.63 -4.89
CA ASP A 57 13.36 -7.50 -3.77
C ASP A 57 14.86 -7.51 -3.50
N THR A 58 15.24 -7.08 -2.30
CA THR A 58 16.59 -7.26 -1.79
C THR A 58 16.57 -8.43 -0.82
N ASP A 59 17.58 -9.30 -0.90
CA ASP A 59 17.74 -10.41 0.05
C ASP A 59 17.76 -9.91 1.51
N ASP A 60 18.17 -8.66 1.73
CA ASP A 60 18.23 -8.01 3.04
C ASP A 60 16.87 -7.57 3.60
N ALA A 61 15.85 -7.35 2.78
CA ALA A 61 14.58 -6.76 3.25
C ALA A 61 13.86 -7.66 4.27
N LYS A 62 13.87 -8.98 4.06
CA LYS A 62 13.35 -9.94 5.04
C LYS A 62 14.18 -9.88 6.33
N THR A 63 15.49 -9.90 6.20
CA THR A 63 16.42 -9.91 7.34
C THR A 63 16.28 -8.65 8.20
N GLU A 64 16.15 -7.48 7.58
CA GLU A 64 15.88 -6.21 8.26
C GLU A 64 14.57 -6.25 9.05
N MET A 65 13.49 -6.74 8.44
CA MET A 65 12.20 -6.90 9.12
C MET A 65 12.32 -7.80 10.36
N ILE A 66 12.99 -8.95 10.22
CA ILE A 66 13.15 -9.90 11.32
C ILE A 66 13.97 -9.30 12.46
N ASN A 67 15.06 -8.60 12.14
CA ASN A 67 15.88 -7.93 13.13
C ASN A 67 15.10 -6.85 13.87
N GLU A 68 14.28 -6.06 13.17
CA GLU A 68 13.40 -5.09 13.82
C GLU A 68 12.39 -5.75 14.77
N CYS A 69 11.80 -6.88 14.35
CA CYS A 69 10.88 -7.63 15.20
C CYS A 69 11.57 -8.15 16.47
N ARG A 70 12.81 -8.65 16.36
CA ARG A 70 13.63 -9.08 17.51
C ARG A 70 13.93 -7.92 18.46
N LEU A 71 14.21 -6.73 17.93
CA LEU A 71 14.43 -5.53 18.74
C LEU A 71 13.16 -5.11 19.49
N CYS A 72 12.01 -5.09 18.81
CA CYS A 72 10.72 -4.77 19.39
C CYS A 72 10.32 -5.74 20.53
N TYR A 73 10.69 -7.02 20.42
CA TYR A 73 10.35 -8.07 21.39
C TYR A 73 11.54 -8.60 22.18
N LYS A 74 12.63 -7.83 22.31
CA LYS A 74 13.89 -8.26 22.95
C LYS A 74 13.74 -8.88 24.35
N ASN A 75 12.72 -8.45 25.09
CA ASN A 75 12.45 -8.92 26.46
C ASN A 75 11.32 -9.96 26.53
N ASN A 76 10.78 -10.41 25.40
CA ASN A 76 9.67 -11.35 25.33
C ASN A 76 10.10 -12.64 24.63
N ASN A 77 10.58 -13.60 25.43
CA ASN A 77 11.05 -14.90 24.95
C ASN A 77 9.97 -15.70 24.19
N SER A 78 8.68 -15.50 24.49
CA SER A 78 7.60 -16.18 23.77
C SER A 78 7.50 -15.67 22.33
N GLU A 79 7.55 -14.35 22.16
CA GLU A 79 7.49 -13.73 20.83
C GLU A 79 8.79 -13.95 20.03
N LEU A 80 9.95 -13.96 20.68
CA LEU A 80 11.22 -14.32 20.02
C LEU A 80 11.18 -15.72 19.40
N LYS A 81 10.59 -16.70 20.08
CA LYS A 81 10.38 -18.06 19.51
C LYS A 81 9.43 -18.05 18.30
N LYS A 82 8.38 -17.22 18.33
CA LYS A 82 7.47 -17.07 17.17
C LYS A 82 8.19 -16.41 15.99
N ILE A 83 9.07 -15.45 16.23
CA ILE A 83 9.89 -14.80 15.20
C ILE A 83 10.87 -15.81 14.59
N GLU A 84 11.54 -16.63 15.40
CA GLU A 84 12.42 -17.69 14.91
C GLU A 84 11.66 -18.73 14.06
N SER A 85 10.45 -19.12 14.51
CA SER A 85 9.58 -19.99 13.71
C SER A 85 9.22 -19.35 12.38
N PHE A 86 8.81 -18.08 12.38
CA PHE A 86 8.50 -17.34 11.16
C PHE A 86 9.69 -17.34 10.18
N GLU A 87 10.89 -17.01 10.66
CA GLU A 87 12.07 -16.92 9.80
C GLU A 87 12.35 -18.22 9.04
N LYS A 88 12.16 -19.37 9.72
CA LYS A 88 12.37 -20.71 9.17
C LYS A 88 11.22 -21.24 8.32
N THR A 89 9.97 -20.92 8.67
CA THR A 89 8.78 -21.54 8.04
C THR A 89 8.00 -20.62 7.12
N TYR A 90 8.35 -19.33 7.06
CA TYR A 90 7.67 -18.39 6.18
C TYR A 90 7.91 -18.74 4.70
N CYS A 91 6.82 -18.81 3.95
CA CYS A 91 6.79 -18.94 2.50
C CYS A 91 5.68 -18.05 1.95
N LEU A 92 5.64 -17.85 0.62
CA LEU A 92 4.70 -16.92 0.02
C LEU A 92 3.24 -17.32 0.28
N GLU A 93 2.97 -18.63 0.25
CA GLU A 93 1.65 -19.24 0.34
C GLU A 93 1.02 -19.07 1.74
N ASN A 94 1.83 -18.90 2.79
CA ASN A 94 1.35 -18.73 4.16
C ASN A 94 1.36 -17.26 4.64
N THR A 95 1.55 -16.31 3.73
CA THR A 95 1.60 -14.87 4.06
C THR A 95 0.31 -14.39 4.71
N ILE A 96 -0.86 -14.75 4.15
CA ILE A 96 -2.18 -14.38 4.68
C ILE A 96 -2.37 -14.96 6.09
N ASP A 97 -1.97 -16.21 6.34
CA ASP A 97 -2.08 -16.84 7.66
C ASP A 97 -1.28 -16.09 8.72
N TRP A 98 -0.06 -15.65 8.37
CA TRP A 98 0.77 -14.85 9.28
C TRP A 98 0.17 -13.49 9.58
N TYR A 99 -0.53 -12.89 8.61
CA TYR A 99 -1.20 -11.60 8.81
C TYR A 99 -2.51 -11.71 9.58
N THR A 100 -3.27 -12.80 9.42
CA THR A 100 -4.62 -12.93 10.01
C THR A 100 -4.62 -13.55 11.40
N LYS A 101 -3.66 -14.43 11.72
CA LYS A 101 -3.52 -14.96 13.07
C LYS A 101 -2.96 -13.90 14.02
N ASP A 102 -3.18 -14.07 15.33
CA ASP A 102 -2.55 -13.23 16.35
C ASP A 102 -1.02 -13.47 16.40
N SER A 103 -0.31 -12.75 15.54
CA SER A 103 1.12 -12.87 15.34
C SER A 103 1.84 -11.55 15.64
N PHE A 104 3.14 -11.64 15.88
CA PHE A 104 3.98 -10.44 16.01
C PHE A 104 3.91 -9.56 14.75
N VAL A 105 3.79 -10.17 13.56
CA VAL A 105 3.69 -9.46 12.28
C VAL A 105 2.40 -8.65 12.22
N TYR A 106 1.26 -9.29 12.50
CA TYR A 106 -0.05 -8.63 12.55
C TYR A 106 -0.01 -7.42 13.49
N ARG A 107 0.47 -7.62 14.73
CA ARG A 107 0.46 -6.57 15.76
C ARG A 107 1.42 -5.43 15.45
N LEU A 108 2.65 -5.72 15.02
CA LEU A 108 3.64 -4.68 14.73
C LEU A 108 3.27 -3.88 13.49
N LEU A 109 2.86 -4.56 12.40
CA LEU A 109 2.49 -3.91 11.16
C LEU A 109 1.25 -3.03 11.33
N ASN A 110 0.17 -3.54 11.93
CA ASN A 110 -1.03 -2.73 12.15
C ASN A 110 -0.80 -1.56 13.10
N LYS A 111 0.05 -1.74 14.12
CA LYS A 111 0.44 -0.63 14.98
C LYS A 111 1.21 0.42 14.19
N ALA A 112 2.16 0.02 13.35
CA ALA A 112 2.96 0.94 12.53
C ALA A 112 2.08 1.71 11.55
N LEU A 113 1.16 1.04 10.85
CA LEU A 113 0.20 1.66 9.94
C LEU A 113 -0.70 2.68 10.67
N ARG A 114 -1.30 2.30 11.81
CA ARG A 114 -2.18 3.19 12.60
C ARG A 114 -1.46 4.40 13.18
N THR A 115 -0.16 4.28 13.42
CA THR A 115 0.67 5.37 13.99
C THR A 115 1.54 6.06 12.94
N GLU A 116 1.36 5.71 11.66
CA GLU A 116 2.11 6.28 10.54
C GLU A 116 3.63 6.19 10.73
N ASN A 117 4.11 5.15 11.41
CA ASN A 117 5.53 4.97 11.68
C ASN A 117 6.25 4.49 10.42
N ILE A 118 6.69 5.45 9.60
CA ILE A 118 7.30 5.20 8.29
C ILE A 118 8.54 4.31 8.39
N ASP A 119 9.36 4.45 9.44
CA ASP A 119 10.56 3.63 9.64
C ASP A 119 10.21 2.14 9.80
N ILE A 120 9.18 1.83 10.60
CA ILE A 120 8.72 0.45 10.78
C ILE A 120 8.00 -0.05 9.53
N ILE A 121 7.15 0.78 8.90
CA ILE A 121 6.48 0.42 7.65
C ILE A 121 7.51 0.04 6.57
N PHE A 122 8.57 0.83 6.42
CA PHE A 122 9.65 0.57 5.47
C PHE A 122 10.41 -0.72 5.79
N LYS A 123 10.70 -1.00 7.07
CA LYS A 123 11.33 -2.27 7.47
C LYS A 123 10.42 -3.48 7.17
N PHE A 124 9.10 -3.27 7.16
CA PHE A 124 8.12 -4.28 6.80
C PHE A 124 7.83 -4.36 5.29
N ARG A 125 8.55 -3.62 4.43
CA ARG A 125 8.35 -3.60 2.96
C ARG A 125 8.29 -4.98 2.32
N PHE A 126 9.12 -5.91 2.80
CA PHE A 126 9.11 -7.32 2.38
C PHE A 126 7.72 -7.95 2.57
N PHE A 127 7.19 -7.88 3.79
CA PHE A 127 5.91 -8.52 4.11
C PHE A 127 4.73 -7.79 3.48
N ILE A 128 4.76 -6.45 3.42
CA ILE A 128 3.72 -5.63 2.78
C ILE A 128 3.58 -6.01 1.31
N LYS A 129 4.70 -6.14 0.58
CA LYS A 129 4.71 -6.49 -0.84
C LYS A 129 4.06 -7.85 -1.10
N TYR A 130 4.46 -8.87 -0.34
CA TYR A 130 3.90 -10.21 -0.50
C TYR A 130 2.44 -10.30 -0.02
N LEU A 131 2.08 -9.59 1.05
CA LEU A 131 0.70 -9.50 1.51
C LEU A 131 -0.18 -8.88 0.43
N HIS A 132 0.25 -7.77 -0.16
CA HIS A 132 -0.46 -7.12 -1.26
C HIS A 132 -0.63 -8.04 -2.47
N HIS A 133 0.44 -8.73 -2.88
CA HIS A 133 0.37 -9.70 -3.98
C HIS A 133 -0.64 -10.82 -3.71
N ASN A 134 -0.62 -11.40 -2.51
CA ASN A 134 -1.56 -12.45 -2.11
C ASN A 134 -3.01 -11.95 -2.09
N LEU A 135 -3.25 -10.71 -1.64
CA LEU A 135 -4.59 -10.12 -1.63
C LEU A 135 -5.13 -9.86 -3.04
N ILE A 136 -4.29 -9.39 -3.96
CA ILE A 136 -4.67 -9.23 -5.38
C ILE A 136 -4.99 -10.58 -5.99
N SER A 137 -4.11 -11.58 -5.83
CA SER A 137 -4.34 -12.93 -6.36
C SER A 137 -5.65 -13.51 -5.84
N LEU A 138 -5.91 -13.39 -4.54
CA LEU A 138 -7.15 -13.90 -3.93
C LEU A 138 -8.40 -13.17 -4.47
N HIS A 139 -8.29 -11.87 -4.71
CA HIS A 139 -9.38 -11.08 -5.29
C HIS A 139 -9.64 -11.44 -6.75
N GLU A 140 -8.59 -11.64 -7.55
CA GLU A 140 -8.67 -12.11 -8.93
C GLU A 140 -9.31 -13.49 -9.02
N ASP A 141 -8.92 -14.42 -8.14
CA ASP A 141 -9.51 -15.74 -8.04
C ASP A 141 -11.01 -15.67 -7.70
N PHE A 142 -11.40 -14.80 -6.76
CA PHE A 142 -12.80 -14.61 -6.38
C PHE A 142 -13.64 -14.03 -7.53
N ILE A 143 -13.11 -13.07 -8.28
CA ILE A 143 -13.81 -12.49 -9.45
C ILE A 143 -13.87 -13.48 -10.61
N GLY A 144 -12.81 -14.25 -10.87
CA GLY A 144 -12.77 -15.25 -11.94
C GLY A 144 -13.71 -16.44 -11.72
N LEU A 145 -14.25 -16.60 -10.50
CA LEU A 145 -15.23 -17.62 -10.12
C LEU A 145 -16.69 -17.18 -10.24
N LEU A 146 -16.96 -15.89 -10.54
CA LEU A 146 -18.30 -15.31 -10.75
C LEU A 146 -18.62 -15.16 -12.25
#